data_AF-A0A5C1I7C8-F1
#
_entry.id   AF-A0A5C1I7C8-F1
#
_cell.length_a   1.000
_cell.length_b   1.000
_cell.length_c   1.000
_cell.angle_alpha   90.00
_cell.angle_beta   90.00
_cell.angle_gamma   90.00
#
_symmetry.space_group_name_H-M   'P 1'
#
loop_
_entity.id
_entity.type
_entity.pdbx_description
1 polymer ?
#
loop_
_entity_poly.entity_id
_entity_poly.type
_entity_poly.pdbx_seq_one_letter_code
_entity_poly.pdbx_strand_id
1 'polypeptide(L)' 'MTTKVKKGDMDDFEAKVLEGMKRANRKLVEAAAANNESLIIGEIDGSFKAVPAKELLKTLPAK' A
#
# COMPACT_ATOMS: atom_id res chain seq x y z
N MET A 1 23.87 21.56 -14.69
CA MET A 1 22.71 21.23 -15.55
C MET A 1 21.49 21.16 -14.66
N THR A 2 20.55 22.09 -14.78
CA THR A 2 19.24 22.02 -14.07
C THR A 2 18.20 21.59 -15.10
N THR A 3 17.85 20.31 -15.10
CA THR A 3 16.79 19.78 -15.95
C THR A 3 15.44 20.26 -15.43
N LYS A 4 14.70 21.02 -16.25
CA LYS A 4 13.30 21.36 -15.97
C LYS A 4 12.45 20.10 -16.18
N VAL A 5 11.95 19.51 -15.09
CA VAL A 5 11.03 18.37 -15.14
C VAL A 5 9.70 18.86 -15.75
N LYS A 6 9.19 18.18 -16.78
CA LYS A 6 7.86 18.48 -17.33
C LYS A 6 6.80 17.83 -16.43
N LYS A 7 5.66 18.49 -16.25
CA LYS A 7 4.57 18.02 -15.38
C LYS A 7 4.16 16.55 -15.64
N GLY A 8 4.07 16.15 -16.92
CA GLY A 8 3.73 14.77 -17.29
C GLY A 8 4.78 13.72 -16.88
N ASP A 9 6.08 14.07 -16.85
CA ASP A 9 7.13 13.14 -16.40
C ASP A 9 7.01 12.88 -14.88
N MET A 10 6.51 13.86 -14.12
CA MET A 10 6.26 13.74 -12.69
C MET A 10 5.01 12.90 -12.42
N ASP A 11 3.94 13.10 -13.19
CA ASP A 11 2.71 12.30 -13.09
C ASP A 11 3.00 10.79 -13.36
N ASP A 12 3.84 10.49 -14.35
CA ASP A 12 4.26 9.11 -14.67
C ASP A 12 5.12 8.48 -13.56
N PHE A 13 5.99 9.27 -12.94
CA PHE A 13 6.80 8.81 -11.82
C PHE A 13 5.92 8.51 -10.60
N GLU A 14 5.00 9.41 -10.26
CA GLU A 14 4.03 9.24 -9.17
C GLU A 14 3.19 7.97 -9.36
N ALA A 15 2.70 7.71 -10.58
CA ALA A 15 1.95 6.51 -10.90
C ALA A 15 2.77 5.22 -10.64
N LYS A 16 4.05 5.20 -11.01
CA LYS A 16 4.94 4.05 -10.77
C LYS A 16 5.26 3.84 -9.29
N VAL A 17 5.45 4.94 -8.54
CA VAL A 17 5.65 4.87 -7.08
C VAL A 17 4.40 4.31 -6.41
N LEU A 18 3.22 4.81 -6.76
CA LEU A 18 1.94 4.34 -6.22
C LEU A 18 1.73 2.85 -6.51
N GLU A 19 2.02 2.42 -7.73
CA GLU A 19 1.95 1.00 -8.12
C GLU A 19 2.93 0.12 -7.32
N GLY A 20 4.16 0.61 -7.10
CA GLY A 20 5.13 -0.06 -6.23
C GLY A 20 4.63 -0.21 -4.79
N MET A 21 4.05 0.85 -4.23
CA MET A 21 3.47 0.84 -2.88
C MET A 21 2.30 -0.14 -2.77
N LYS A 22 1.40 -0.19 -3.76
CA LYS A 22 0.29 -1.16 -3.79
C LYS A 22 0.81 -2.61 -3.72
N ARG A 23 1.85 -2.92 -4.51
CA ARG A 23 2.49 -4.25 -4.52
C ARG A 23 3.17 -4.58 -3.19
N ALA A 24 3.87 -3.61 -2.60
CA ALA A 24 4.54 -3.78 -1.32
C ALA A 24 3.53 -4.04 -0.19
N ASN A 25 2.47 -3.23 -0.11
CA ASN A 25 1.42 -3.38 0.89
C ASN A 25 0.73 -4.73 0.79
N ARG A 26 0.43 -5.20 -0.43
CA ARG A 26 -0.13 -6.53 -0.62
C ARG A 26 0.77 -7.63 -0.08
N LYS A 27 2.07 -7.61 -0.42
CA LYS A 27 3.04 -8.60 0.07
C LYS A 27 3.18 -8.57 1.59
N LEU A 28 3.12 -7.39 2.20
CA LEU A 28 3.13 -7.24 3.65
C LEU A 28 1.93 -7.95 4.29
N VAL A 29 0.73 -7.73 3.76
CA VAL A 29 -0.50 -8.37 4.27
C VAL A 29 -0.45 -9.88 4.06
N GLU A 30 0.01 -10.36 2.90
CA GLU A 30 0.19 -11.79 2.62
C GLU A 30 1.16 -12.46 3.61
N ALA A 31 2.32 -11.83 3.87
CA ALA A 31 3.31 -12.34 4.81
C ALA A 31 2.77 -12.37 6.25
N ALA A 32 2.14 -11.29 6.71
CA ALA A 32 1.52 -11.23 8.03
C ALA A 32 0.39 -12.26 8.17
N ALA A 33 -0.40 -12.48 7.12
CA ALA A 33 -1.48 -13.47 7.11
C ALA A 33 -0.93 -14.90 7.23
N ALA A 34 0.19 -15.20 6.56
CA ALA A 34 0.88 -16.48 6.68
C ALA A 34 1.39 -16.74 8.11
N ASN A 35 1.81 -15.67 8.81
CA ASN A 35 2.28 -15.73 10.19
C ASN A 35 1.15 -15.65 11.24
N ASN A 36 -0.12 -15.55 10.84
CA ASN A 36 -1.27 -15.29 11.73
C ASN A 36 -1.17 -13.98 12.53
N GLU A 37 -0.46 -12.99 11.99
CA GLU A 37 -0.26 -11.71 12.62
C GLU A 37 -1.44 -10.74 12.35
N SER A 38 -1.51 -9.70 13.16
CA SER A 38 -2.43 -8.58 12.96
C SER A 38 -1.66 -7.34 12.52
N LEU A 39 -2.30 -6.51 11.70
CA LEU A 39 -1.76 -5.24 11.24
C LEU A 39 -2.58 -4.09 11.82
N ILE A 40 -1.91 -2.99 12.16
CA ILE A 40 -2.57 -1.76 12.57
C ILE A 40 -2.95 -0.97 11.32
N ILE A 41 -4.24 -0.68 11.18
CA ILE A 41 -4.78 0.12 10.08
C ILE A 41 -5.26 1.45 10.66
N GLY A 42 -4.73 2.55 10.13
CA GLY A 42 -5.20 3.90 10.40
C GLY A 42 -6.39 4.25 9.52
N GLU A 43 -7.41 4.83 10.12
CA GLU A 43 -8.60 5.36 9.45
C GLU A 43 -8.42 6.86 9.16
N ILE A 44 -9.24 7.41 8.27
CA ILE A 44 -9.15 8.82 7.84
C ILE A 44 -9.42 9.79 8.99
N ASP A 45 -10.21 9.37 9.98
CA ASP A 45 -10.52 10.15 11.18
C ASP A 45 -9.38 10.19 12.21
N GLY A 46 -8.25 9.54 11.92
CA GLY A 46 -7.10 9.45 12.83
C GLY A 46 -7.22 8.35 13.88
N SER A 47 -8.31 7.57 13.87
CA SER A 47 -8.42 6.37 14.67
C SER A 47 -7.58 5.23 14.08
N PHE A 48 -7.30 4.21 14.89
CA PHE A 48 -6.58 3.02 14.44
C PHE A 48 -7.23 1.76 15.00
N LYS A 49 -7.15 0.67 14.25
CA LYS A 49 -7.63 -0.65 14.66
C LYS A 49 -6.63 -1.73 14.32
N ALA A 50 -6.52 -2.73 15.19
CA ALA A 50 -5.79 -3.96 14.89
C ALA A 50 -6.70 -4.90 14.09
N VAL A 51 -6.26 -5.27 12.89
CA VAL A 51 -7.00 -6.17 12.00
C VAL A 51 -6.17 -7.43 11.75
N PRO A 52 -6.72 -8.63 11.94
CA PRO A 52 -6.05 -9.86 11.53
C PRO A 52 -5.71 -9.80 10.03
N ALA A 53 -4.45 -10.06 9.67
CA ALA A 53 -3.99 -9.92 8.29
C ALA A 53 -4.73 -10.87 7.32
N LYS A 54 -5.21 -12.02 7.81
CA LYS A 54 -6.05 -12.95 7.06
C LYS A 54 -7.40 -12.36 6.64
N GLU A 55 -8.03 -11.57 7.51
CA GLU A 55 -9.29 -10.89 7.20
C GLU A 55 -9.02 -9.70 6.27
N LEU A 56 -7.92 -8.97 6.51
CA LEU A 56 -7.51 -7.85 5.68
C LEU A 56 -7.23 -8.30 4.23
N LEU A 57 -6.60 -9.47 4.04
CA LEU A 57 -6.30 -10.01 2.71
C LEU A 57 -7.56 -10.24 1.86
N LYS A 58 -8.70 -10.60 2.48
CA LYS A 58 -9.99 -10.78 1.78
C LYS A 58 -10.57 -9.48 1.25
N THR A 59 -10.18 -8.35 1.83
CA THR A 59 -10.68 -7.02 1.44
C THR A 59 -9.82 -6.36 0.35
N LEU A 60 -8.63 -6.90 0.08
CA LEU A 60 -7.74 -6.39 -0.95
C LEU A 60 -8.19 -6.84 -2.35
N PRO A 61 -8.07 -5.99 -3.38
CA PRO A 61 -8.37 -6.38 -4.75
C PRO A 61 -7.48 -7.56 -5.19
N ALA A 62 -8.08 -8.46 -5.96
CA ALA A 62 -7.38 -9.60 -6.56
C ALA A 62 -6.21 -9.13 -7.45
N LYS A 63 -5.26 -10.02 -7.67
CA LYS A 63 -4.01 -9.73 -8.39
C LYS A 63 -4.28 -9.46 -9.86
#